data_AF-A0A244CRH7-F1
#
_entry.id   AF-A0A244CRH7-F1
#
_cell.length_a   1.000
_cell.length_b   1.000
_cell.length_c   1.000
_cell.angle_alpha   90.00
_cell.angle_beta   90.00
_cell.angle_gamma   90.00
#
_symmetry.space_group_name_H-M   'P 1'
#
loop_
_entity.id
_entity.type
_entity.pdbx_description
1 polymer ?
#
loop_
_entity_poly.entity_id
_entity_poly.type
_entity_poly.pdbx_seq_one_letter_code
_entity_poly.pdbx_strand_id
1 'polypeptide(L)'
;MASRSKGVGSVAPKERINISYRPATGAAKEGIELPFKVLVLGDFTQTKDSETTESRKLINVNSHNFDDVMEELNLKVNFSVPNKMISDSDEVIEISLDINKLKDFEPDQIIEQVDELKKILELREALKSLKGPLGNSPQMRRQIQRLLADESSRNELKKEIGLVQ
;
A
#
# COMPACT_ATOMS: atom_id res chain seq x y z
N MET A 1 22.80 43.28 7.41
CA MET A 1 23.68 42.18 7.86
C MET A 1 23.06 41.56 9.09
N ALA A 2 22.81 40.24 9.05
CA ALA A 2 22.58 39.26 10.12
C ALA A 2 21.53 39.58 11.22
N SER A 3 20.66 38.68 11.67
CA SER A 3 20.42 37.27 11.34
C SER A 3 19.15 36.86 12.11
N ARG A 4 18.22 36.19 11.44
CA ARG A 4 17.18 35.38 12.09
C ARG A 4 17.84 34.34 13.01
N SER A 5 17.52 34.34 14.30
CA SER A 5 17.80 33.22 15.20
C SER A 5 16.54 32.38 15.42
N LYS A 6 16.61 31.19 14.85
CA LYS A 6 15.88 29.93 15.05
C LYS A 6 14.93 29.85 16.24
N GLY A 7 13.72 29.35 15.96
CA GLY A 7 12.76 28.90 16.96
C GLY A 7 13.32 27.75 17.79
N VAL A 8 13.45 28.01 19.08
CA VAL A 8 13.47 27.03 20.16
C VAL A 8 12.65 27.68 21.27
N GLY A 9 11.54 27.06 21.67
CA GLY A 9 10.67 27.70 22.64
C GLY A 9 9.47 26.89 23.09
N SER A 10 9.67 25.59 23.34
CA SER A 10 8.83 24.91 24.33
C SER A 10 9.20 25.45 25.71
N VAL A 11 8.35 26.32 26.26
CA VAL A 11 8.16 26.42 27.71
C VAL A 11 6.67 26.58 27.95
N ALA A 12 6.03 25.50 28.39
CA ALA A 12 4.65 25.55 28.84
C ALA A 12 4.55 26.44 30.11
N PRO A 13 3.53 27.30 30.24
CA PRO A 13 3.36 28.16 31.41
C PRO A 13 3.24 27.33 32.70
N LYS A 14 4.09 27.59 33.70
CA LYS A 14 4.16 26.83 34.97
C LYS A 14 3.05 27.14 35.99
N GLU A 15 1.99 27.84 35.60
CA GLU A 15 0.98 28.32 36.56
C GLU A 15 -0.46 28.18 36.05
N ARG A 16 -0.85 26.95 35.69
CA ARG A 16 -2.27 26.55 35.71
C ARG A 16 -2.42 25.26 36.50
N ILE A 17 -3.16 25.36 37.61
CA ILE A 17 -3.62 24.21 38.38
C ILE A 17 -4.74 23.49 37.60
N ASN A 18 -4.46 22.28 37.15
CA ASN A 18 -5.47 21.39 36.57
C ASN A 18 -6.21 20.68 37.71
N ILE A 19 -7.37 21.19 38.09
CA ILE A 19 -8.26 20.50 39.04
C ILE A 19 -8.90 19.33 38.29
N SER A 20 -8.54 18.10 38.67
CA SER A 20 -9.25 16.89 38.23
C SER A 20 -10.09 16.36 39.40
N TYR A 21 -11.36 16.05 39.13
CA TYR A 21 -12.24 15.42 40.12
C TYR A 21 -11.73 14.01 40.42
N ARG A 22 -11.27 13.78 41.65
CA ARG A 22 -11.00 12.44 42.18
C ARG A 22 -12.12 12.08 43.16
N PRO A 23 -12.93 11.04 42.91
CA PRO A 23 -14.00 10.64 43.83
C PRO A 23 -13.41 10.23 45.19
N ALA A 24 -14.13 10.56 46.27
CA ALA A 24 -13.71 10.39 47.66
C ALA A 24 -13.50 8.91 48.09
N THR A 25 -13.92 7.95 47.26
CA THR A 25 -13.52 6.53 47.34
C THR A 25 -12.17 6.32 46.66
N GLY A 26 -11.15 7.06 47.12
CA GLY A 26 -9.90 7.31 46.39
C GLY A 26 -8.89 6.16 46.27
N ALA A 27 -9.26 4.92 46.62
CA ALA A 27 -8.37 3.75 46.60
C ALA A 27 -8.97 2.48 45.99
N ALA A 28 -10.20 2.50 45.47
CA ALA A 28 -10.65 1.40 44.62
C ALA A 28 -10.13 1.68 43.20
N LYS A 29 -8.86 1.32 42.95
CA LYS A 29 -8.55 0.82 41.61
C LYS A 29 -9.52 -0.34 41.41
N GLU A 30 -10.42 -0.24 40.45
CA GLU A 30 -11.08 -1.41 39.90
C GLU A 30 -9.96 -2.45 39.76
N GLY A 31 -10.11 -3.58 40.47
CA GLY A 31 -9.02 -4.51 40.69
C GLY A 31 -8.31 -4.70 39.37
N ILE A 32 -6.98 -4.45 39.33
CA ILE A 32 -6.20 -4.74 38.14
C ILE A 32 -6.17 -6.25 38.05
N GLU A 33 -7.25 -6.82 37.53
CA GLU A 33 -7.32 -8.20 37.13
C GLU A 33 -6.30 -8.38 36.03
N LEU A 34 -5.76 -9.59 35.94
CA LEU A 34 -4.89 -9.92 34.83
C LEU A 34 -5.67 -9.66 33.53
N PRO A 35 -5.12 -8.87 32.59
CA PRO A 35 -5.81 -8.62 31.34
C PRO A 35 -6.10 -9.96 30.68
N PHE A 36 -7.33 -10.12 30.19
CA PHE A 36 -7.73 -11.33 29.47
C PHE A 36 -6.89 -11.45 28.19
N LYS A 37 -5.86 -12.30 28.23
CA LYS A 37 -4.96 -12.56 27.10
C LYS A 37 -5.46 -13.77 26.35
N VAL A 38 -5.67 -13.60 25.05
CA VAL A 38 -6.01 -14.69 24.14
C VAL A 38 -4.75 -15.10 23.39
N LEU A 39 -4.45 -16.39 23.38
CA LEU A 39 -3.45 -16.98 22.50
C LEU A 39 -4.15 -17.48 21.24
N VAL A 40 -3.85 -16.87 20.10
CA VAL A 40 -4.36 -17.29 18.81
C VAL A 40 -3.31 -18.19 18.16
N LEU A 41 -3.68 -19.43 17.84
CA LEU A 41 -2.82 -20.41 17.18
C LEU A 41 -3.35 -20.68 15.77
N GLY A 42 -2.45 -20.70 14.81
CA GLY A 42 -2.76 -20.93 13.41
C GLY A 42 -1.51 -20.97 12.55
N ASP A 43 -1.67 -21.37 11.29
CA ASP A 43 -0.65 -21.17 10.27
C ASP A 43 -0.79 -19.75 9.72
N PHE A 44 0.20 -18.91 10.01
CA PHE A 44 0.21 -17.49 9.62
C PHE A 44 1.22 -17.18 8.53
N THR A 45 2.18 -18.06 8.25
CA THR A 45 3.28 -17.79 7.31
C THR A 45 3.28 -18.71 6.10
N GLN A 46 2.48 -19.80 6.10
CA GLN A 46 2.48 -20.87 5.09
C GLN A 46 3.87 -21.47 4.80
N THR A 47 4.84 -21.23 5.68
CA THR A 47 6.21 -21.72 5.58
C THR A 47 6.46 -22.71 6.69
N LYS A 48 7.18 -23.79 6.36
CA LYS A 48 7.56 -24.79 7.36
C LYS A 48 8.69 -24.23 8.22
N ASP A 49 8.35 -23.85 9.43
CA ASP A 49 9.33 -23.53 10.45
C ASP A 49 10.00 -24.81 10.97
N SER A 50 11.34 -24.82 10.97
CA SER A 50 12.17 -25.92 11.47
C SER A 50 12.25 -25.96 13.00
N GLU A 51 11.85 -24.89 13.68
CA GLU A 51 11.84 -24.82 15.14
C GLU A 51 10.77 -25.72 15.75
N THR A 52 11.12 -26.35 16.87
CA THR A 52 10.18 -27.13 17.68
C THR A 52 9.18 -26.19 18.34
N THR A 53 7.97 -26.69 18.60
CA THR A 53 6.90 -25.88 19.19
C THR A 53 7.30 -25.21 20.51
N GLU A 54 8.18 -25.85 21.29
CA GLU A 54 8.66 -25.34 22.58
C GLU A 54 9.66 -24.18 22.45
N SER A 55 10.40 -24.08 21.34
CA SER A 55 11.38 -23.00 21.13
C SER A 55 10.75 -21.75 20.50
N ARG A 56 9.55 -21.87 19.92
CA ARG A 56 8.86 -20.78 19.23
C ARG A 56 8.47 -19.67 20.21
N LYS A 57 8.80 -18.43 19.87
CA LYS A 57 8.48 -17.25 20.68
C LYS A 57 7.05 -16.80 20.44
N LEU A 58 6.37 -16.41 21.52
CA LEU A 58 5.07 -15.76 21.46
C LEU A 58 5.26 -14.27 21.15
N ILE A 59 4.59 -13.79 20.10
CA ILE A 59 4.61 -12.38 19.70
C ILE A 59 3.36 -11.70 20.25
N ASN A 60 3.52 -10.55 20.90
CA ASN A 60 2.39 -9.75 21.36
C ASN A 60 1.90 -8.83 20.24
N VAL A 61 0.61 -8.91 19.93
CA VAL A 61 -0.03 -8.11 18.90
C VAL A 61 -1.07 -7.18 19.53
N ASN A 62 -1.06 -5.92 19.12
CA ASN A 62 -2.02 -4.89 19.49
C ASN A 62 -2.24 -3.93 18.29
N SER A 63 -3.15 -2.97 18.43
CA SER A 63 -3.52 -2.07 17.34
C SER A 63 -2.41 -1.13 16.84
N HIS A 64 -1.28 -1.03 17.56
CA HIS A 64 -0.20 -0.09 17.26
C HIS A 64 1.02 -0.78 16.63
N ASN A 65 1.16 -2.09 16.81
CA ASN A 65 2.32 -2.86 16.32
C ASN A 65 1.94 -3.95 15.30
N PHE A 66 0.69 -3.97 14.82
CA PHE A 66 0.21 -4.99 13.91
C PHE A 66 1.02 -5.04 12.60
N ASP A 67 1.24 -3.88 11.99
CA ASP A 67 2.02 -3.77 10.76
C ASP A 67 3.49 -4.15 10.99
N ASP A 68 4.10 -3.74 12.10
CA ASP A 68 5.49 -4.10 12.42
C ASP A 68 5.66 -5.62 12.58
N VAL A 69 4.71 -6.28 13.25
CA VAL A 69 4.71 -7.74 13.40
C VAL A 69 4.52 -8.44 12.06
N MET A 70 3.67 -7.92 11.18
CA MET A 70 3.50 -8.47 9.83
C MET A 70 4.79 -8.36 9.00
N GLU A 71 5.47 -7.22 9.07
CA GLU A 71 6.74 -6.99 8.37
C GLU A 71 7.84 -7.93 8.88
N GLU A 72 7.93 -8.15 10.20
CA GLU A 72 8.88 -9.10 10.80
C GLU A 72 8.60 -10.57 10.40
N LEU A 73 7.34 -10.92 10.14
CA LEU A 73 6.96 -12.27 9.71
C LEU A 73 7.36 -12.58 8.26
N ASN A 74 7.71 -11.56 7.45
CA ASN A 74 8.14 -11.69 6.06
C ASN A 74 7.22 -12.61 5.24
N LEU A 75 5.93 -12.25 5.21
CA LEU A 75 4.89 -13.05 4.59
C LEU A 75 5.03 -13.02 3.06
N LYS A 76 5.33 -14.17 2.47
CA LYS A 76 5.45 -14.35 1.01
C LYS A 76 4.38 -15.30 0.50
N VAL A 77 3.59 -14.86 -0.47
CA VAL A 77 2.53 -15.67 -1.06
C VAL A 77 2.83 -15.86 -2.54
N ASN A 78 3.04 -17.11 -2.95
CA ASN A 78 3.29 -17.48 -4.34
C ASN A 78 2.16 -18.37 -4.84
N PHE A 79 1.51 -17.96 -5.91
CA PHE A 79 0.40 -18.72 -6.50
C PHE A 79 0.24 -18.39 -7.98
N SER A 80 -0.41 -19.30 -8.70
CA SER A 80 -0.63 -19.15 -10.14
C SER A 80 -2.10 -18.88 -10.42
N VAL A 81 -2.39 -17.88 -11.26
CA VAL A 81 -3.76 -17.50 -11.62
C VAL A 81 -3.96 -17.52 -13.14
N PRO A 82 -5.19 -17.79 -13.63
CA PRO A 82 -5.49 -17.69 -15.05
C PRO A 82 -5.31 -16.26 -15.57
N ASN A 83 -4.63 -16.09 -16.70
CA ASN A 83 -4.50 -14.80 -17.38
C ASN A 83 -5.87 -14.38 -17.95
N LYS A 84 -6.34 -13.19 -17.58
CA LYS A 84 -7.58 -12.58 -18.11
C LYS A 84 -7.33 -11.31 -18.92
N MET A 85 -6.08 -10.92 -19.12
CA MET A 85 -5.71 -9.74 -19.92
C MET A 85 -5.76 -10.04 -21.42
N ILE A 86 -5.49 -11.28 -21.80
CA ILE A 86 -5.58 -11.77 -23.18
C ILE A 86 -6.85 -12.61 -23.30
N SER A 87 -7.68 -12.27 -24.28
CA SER A 87 -8.88 -13.05 -24.59
C SER A 87 -8.48 -14.39 -25.19
N ASP A 88 -9.13 -15.48 -24.78
CA ASP A 88 -8.95 -16.83 -25.32
C ASP A 88 -7.56 -17.49 -25.13
N SER A 89 -6.78 -17.05 -24.14
CA SER A 89 -5.55 -17.73 -23.72
C SER A 89 -5.76 -18.58 -22.47
N ASP A 90 -5.29 -19.84 -22.49
CA ASP A 90 -5.13 -20.69 -21.29
C ASP A 90 -3.83 -20.37 -20.52
N GLU A 91 -3.24 -19.21 -20.76
CA GLU A 91 -2.02 -18.77 -20.08
C GLU A 91 -2.26 -18.57 -18.59
N VAL A 92 -1.24 -18.89 -17.82
CA VAL A 92 -1.23 -18.76 -16.37
C VAL A 92 -0.16 -17.76 -15.99
N ILE A 93 -0.48 -16.85 -15.07
CA ILE A 93 0.43 -15.86 -14.51
C ILE A 93 0.85 -16.35 -13.14
N GLU A 94 2.15 -16.42 -12.92
CA GLU A 94 2.71 -16.66 -11.59
C GLU A 94 2.80 -15.33 -10.85
N ILE A 95 2.19 -15.28 -9.68
CA ILE A 95 2.15 -14.10 -8.82
C ILE A 95 2.97 -14.41 -7.58
N SER A 96 3.90 -13.51 -7.27
CA SER A 96 4.66 -13.48 -6.03
C SER A 96 4.32 -12.18 -5.31
N LEU A 97 3.71 -12.28 -4.13
CA LEU A 97 3.37 -11.13 -3.30
C LEU A 97 4.21 -11.13 -2.02
N ASP A 98 4.82 -9.98 -1.74
CA ASP A 98 5.48 -9.68 -0.47
C ASP A 98 4.53 -8.82 0.37
N ILE A 99 4.03 -9.37 1.48
CA ILE A 99 3.06 -8.71 2.36
C ILE A 99 3.76 -8.26 3.64
N ASN A 100 3.89 -6.95 3.81
CA ASN A 100 4.53 -6.35 4.98
C ASN A 100 3.51 -5.66 5.88
N LYS A 101 2.42 -5.12 5.32
CA LYS A 101 1.43 -4.32 6.06
C LYS A 101 0.02 -4.71 5.65
N LEU A 102 -0.97 -4.34 6.45
CA LEU A 102 -2.37 -4.63 6.13
C LEU A 102 -2.81 -3.99 4.80
N LYS A 103 -2.24 -2.84 4.44
CA LYS A 103 -2.53 -2.14 3.18
C LYS A 103 -2.06 -2.88 1.93
N ASP A 104 -1.11 -3.81 2.06
CA ASP A 104 -0.58 -4.55 0.91
C ASP A 104 -1.60 -5.52 0.31
N PHE A 105 -2.71 -5.79 1.03
CA PHE A 105 -3.86 -6.50 0.50
C PHE A 105 -4.81 -5.63 -0.34
N GLU A 106 -4.61 -4.30 -0.37
CA GLU A 106 -5.39 -3.42 -1.23
C GLU A 106 -4.99 -3.64 -2.70
N PRO A 107 -5.95 -3.58 -3.64
CA PRO A 107 -5.68 -3.86 -5.05
C PRO A 107 -4.63 -2.93 -5.65
N ASP A 108 -4.55 -1.68 -5.18
CA ASP A 108 -3.56 -0.71 -5.64
C ASP A 108 -2.13 -1.18 -5.33
N GLN A 109 -1.90 -1.73 -4.13
CA GLN A 109 -0.58 -2.27 -3.75
C GLN A 109 -0.27 -3.58 -4.48
N ILE A 110 -1.27 -4.44 -4.68
CA ILE A 110 -1.10 -5.69 -5.45
C ILE A 110 -0.69 -5.37 -6.90
N ILE A 111 -1.30 -4.37 -7.53
CA ILE A 111 -0.97 -3.95 -8.90
C ILE A 111 0.47 -3.45 -9.00
N GLU A 112 1.00 -2.79 -7.96
CA GLU A 112 2.40 -2.32 -7.95
C GLU A 112 3.42 -3.46 -7.90
N GLN A 113 3.06 -4.61 -7.30
CA GLN A 113 3.93 -5.79 -7.17
C GLN A 113 3.91 -6.70 -8.41
N VAL A 114 2.84 -6.66 -9.22
CA VAL A 114 2.68 -7.49 -10.41
C VAL A 114 3.02 -6.67 -11.67
N ASP A 115 4.18 -6.97 -12.27
CA ASP A 115 4.74 -6.20 -13.40
C ASP A 115 3.78 -6.04 -14.60
N GLU A 116 3.00 -7.07 -14.92
CA GLU A 116 2.03 -7.03 -16.01
C GLU A 116 0.89 -6.05 -15.73
N LEU A 117 0.39 -6.03 -14.49
CA LEU A 117 -0.69 -5.12 -14.09
C LEU A 117 -0.19 -3.68 -13.96
N LYS A 118 1.06 -3.50 -13.50
CA LYS A 118 1.70 -2.19 -13.41
C LYS A 118 1.78 -1.49 -14.77
N LYS A 119 2.14 -2.21 -15.84
CA LYS A 119 2.14 -1.65 -17.21
C LYS A 119 0.76 -1.16 -17.64
N ILE A 120 -0.31 -1.88 -17.26
CA ILE A 120 -1.68 -1.47 -17.56
C ILE A 120 -2.06 -0.22 -16.76
N LEU A 121 -1.63 -0.12 -15.50
CA LEU A 121 -1.84 1.06 -14.68
C LEU A 121 -1.13 2.28 -15.27
N GLU A 122 0.14 2.16 -15.66
CA GLU A 122 0.91 3.21 -16.32
C GLU A 122 0.22 3.68 -17.62
N LEU A 123 -0.26 2.75 -18.43
CA LEU A 123 -1.02 3.08 -19.64
C LEU A 123 -2.31 3.83 -19.30
N ARG A 124 -3.04 3.41 -18.27
CA ARG A 124 -4.25 4.11 -17.79
C ARG A 124 -3.93 5.53 -17.34
N GLU A 125 -2.83 5.73 -16.64
CA GLU A 125 -2.38 7.07 -16.20
C GLU A 125 -2.00 7.96 -17.38
N ALA A 126 -1.29 7.43 -18.37
CA ALA A 126 -0.97 8.13 -19.61
C ALA A 126 -2.24 8.52 -20.39
N LEU A 127 -3.24 7.63 -20.48
CA LEU A 127 -4.52 7.95 -21.12
C LEU A 127 -5.33 8.99 -20.31
N LYS A 128 -5.28 8.92 -18.98
CA LYS A 128 -5.94 9.89 -18.09
C LYS A 128 -5.31 11.28 -18.23
N SER A 129 -3.99 11.36 -18.32
CA SER A 129 -3.29 12.63 -18.53
C SER A 129 -3.60 13.22 -19.91
N LEU A 130 -3.70 12.39 -20.95
CA LEU A 130 -4.09 12.80 -22.31
C LEU A 130 -5.54 13.32 -22.39
N LYS A 131 -6.46 12.76 -21.59
CA LYS A 131 -7.87 13.16 -21.57
C LYS A 131 -8.07 14.64 -21.21
N GLY A 132 -7.25 15.19 -20.30
CA GLY A 132 -7.37 16.59 -19.87
C GLY A 132 -7.15 17.61 -21.00
N PRO A 133 -5.97 17.63 -21.64
CA PRO A 133 -5.66 18.52 -22.76
C PRO A 133 -6.60 18.35 -23.97
N LEU A 134 -7.07 17.13 -24.24
CA LEU A 134 -8.02 16.85 -25.32
C LEU A 134 -9.40 17.51 -25.15
N GLY A 135 -9.84 17.66 -23.90
CA GLY A 135 -11.09 18.36 -23.57
C GLY A 135 -10.96 19.88 -23.72
N ASN A 136 -9.81 20.42 -23.31
CA ASN A 136 -9.63 21.87 -23.14
C ASN A 136 -9.00 22.58 -24.35
N SER A 137 -8.23 21.89 -25.19
CA SER A 137 -7.54 22.49 -26.35
C SER A 137 -8.09 21.96 -27.68
N PRO A 138 -8.86 22.78 -28.43
CA PRO A 138 -9.28 22.44 -29.79
C PRO A 138 -8.11 22.21 -30.76
N GLN A 139 -6.95 22.83 -30.50
CA GLN A 139 -5.73 22.66 -31.31
C GLN A 139 -5.13 21.26 -31.14
N MET A 140 -5.05 20.77 -29.90
CA MET A 140 -4.58 19.41 -29.58
C MET A 140 -5.44 18.36 -30.30
N ARG A 141 -6.77 18.54 -30.25
CA ARG A 141 -7.72 17.66 -30.94
C ARG A 141 -7.48 17.59 -32.44
N ARG A 142 -7.26 18.74 -33.10
CA ARG A 142 -6.97 18.80 -34.54
C ARG A 142 -5.63 18.16 -34.89
N GLN A 143 -4.60 18.32 -34.05
CA GLN A 143 -3.30 17.68 -34.26
C GLN A 143 -3.39 16.15 -34.16
N ILE A 144 -4.08 15.62 -33.15
CA ILE A 144 -4.29 14.18 -33.01
C ILE A 144 -5.10 13.62 -34.20
N GLN A 145 -6.13 14.33 -34.66
CA GLN A 145 -6.87 13.93 -35.85
C GLN A 145 -6.00 13.88 -37.12
N ARG A 146 -5.05 14.82 -37.28
CA ARG A 146 -4.09 14.80 -38.39
C ARG A 146 -3.10 13.65 -38.29
N LEU A 147 -2.53 13.42 -37.12
CA LEU A 147 -1.60 12.30 -36.87
C LEU A 147 -2.27 10.94 -37.07
N LEU A 148 -3.55 10.82 -36.71
CA LEU A 148 -4.31 9.61 -36.97
C LEU A 148 -4.66 9.45 -38.45
N ALA A 149 -4.87 10.54 -39.21
CA ALA A 149 -5.22 10.47 -40.63
C ALA A 149 -4.06 9.95 -41.50
N ASP A 150 -2.82 10.18 -41.08
CA ASP A 150 -1.62 9.68 -41.77
C ASP A 150 -1.25 8.27 -41.30
N GLU A 151 -1.08 7.35 -42.25
CA GLU A 151 -0.81 5.94 -41.97
C GLU A 151 0.62 5.73 -41.42
N SER A 152 1.57 6.57 -41.85
CA SER A 152 2.96 6.49 -41.37
C SER A 152 3.07 6.91 -39.90
N SER A 153 2.52 8.09 -39.56
CA SER A 153 2.43 8.60 -38.20
C SER A 153 1.65 7.67 -37.26
N ARG A 154 0.58 7.03 -37.75
CA ARG A 154 -0.21 6.08 -36.97
C ARG A 154 0.58 4.83 -36.61
N ASN A 155 1.43 4.32 -37.51
CA ASN A 155 2.26 3.15 -37.25
C ASN A 155 3.41 3.45 -36.28
N GLU A 156 4.01 4.65 -36.37
CA GLU A 156 4.98 5.12 -35.38
C GLU A 156 4.36 5.22 -33.97
N LEU A 157 3.18 5.82 -33.87
CA LEU A 157 2.44 5.91 -32.60
C LEU A 157 2.09 4.54 -32.03
N LYS A 158 1.67 3.59 -32.87
CA LYS A 158 1.38 2.21 -32.46
C LYS A 158 2.60 1.49 -31.88
N LYS A 159 3.79 1.80 -32.41
CA LYS A 159 5.06 1.27 -31.93
C LYS A 159 5.46 1.88 -30.59
N GLU A 160 5.26 3.19 -30.41
CA GLU A 160 5.54 3.87 -29.14
C GLU A 160 4.62 3.41 -27.99
N ILE A 161 3.36 3.11 -28.28
CA ILE A 161 2.38 2.64 -27.28
C ILE A 161 2.40 1.11 -27.06
N GLY A 162 3.32 0.39 -27.69
CA GLY A 162 3.52 -1.05 -27.48
C GLY A 162 2.38 -1.95 -27.98
N LEU A 163 1.52 -1.44 -28.88
CA LEU A 163 0.40 -2.22 -29.45
C LEU A 163 0.80 -3.06 -30.68
N VAL A 164 1.98 -2.81 -31.26
CA VAL A 164 2.51 -3.55 -32.40
C VAL A 164 4.00 -3.79 -32.17
N GLN A 165 4.41 -5.06 -32.21
CA GLN A 165 5.82 -5.45 -32.43
C GLN A 165 6.18 -5.24 -33.91
#